data_AF-A0A936QKS1-F1
#
_entry.id   AF-A0A936QKS1-F1
#
_cell.length_a   1.000
_cell.length_b   1.000
_cell.length_c   1.000
_cell.angle_alpha   90.00
_cell.angle_beta   90.00
_cell.angle_gamma   90.00
#
_symmetry.space_group_name_H-M   'P 1'
#
loop_
_entity.id
_entity.type
_entity.pdbx_description
1 polymer ?
#
loop_
_entity_poly.entity_id
_entity_poly.type
_entity_poly.pdbx_seq_one_letter_code
_entity_poly.pdbx_strand_id
1 'polypeptide(L)'
;MHATHRRRTRCRRHARSTLTSELLQARNRLTASRMEAEGLAREVVPAAQSALDAATRGYELGKFGLIDLLDAQRSLFQMKTQQLRAWLDTHKAAAEIARLLGDAADSLPPTPTSAR
;
A
#
# COMPACT_ATOMS: atom_id res chain seq x y z
N MET A 1 -33.86 14.59 -31.60
CA MET A 1 -33.08 14.93 -30.38
C MET A 1 -32.76 13.75 -29.45
N HIS A 2 -32.97 12.46 -29.84
CA HIS A 2 -32.72 11.32 -28.94
C HIS A 2 -31.28 10.73 -28.97
N ALA A 3 -30.46 11.07 -29.97
CA ALA A 3 -29.11 10.52 -30.14
C ALA A 3 -28.06 11.13 -29.19
N THR A 4 -28.20 12.41 -28.84
CA THR A 4 -27.27 13.13 -27.95
C THR A 4 -27.44 12.73 -26.47
N HIS A 5 -28.66 12.42 -26.04
CA HIS A 5 -28.93 11.90 -24.70
C HIS A 5 -28.32 10.50 -24.49
N ARG A 6 -28.45 9.59 -25.47
CA ARG A 6 -27.88 8.24 -25.37
C ARG A 6 -26.34 8.24 -25.34
N ARG A 7 -25.69 9.16 -26.05
CA ARG A 7 -24.23 9.34 -25.98
C ARG A 7 -23.78 9.86 -24.60
N ARG A 8 -24.50 10.84 -24.03
CA ARG A 8 -24.22 11.38 -22.69
C ARG A 8 -24.39 10.33 -21.59
N THR A 9 -25.44 9.51 -21.63
CA THR A 9 -25.66 8.45 -20.64
C THR A 9 -24.64 7.31 -20.75
N ARG A 10 -24.21 6.95 -21.97
CA ARG A 10 -23.17 5.93 -22.18
C ARG A 10 -21.81 6.38 -21.63
N CYS A 11 -21.41 7.63 -21.85
CA CYS A 11 -20.16 8.17 -21.28
C CYS A 11 -20.23 8.25 -19.74
N ARG A 12 -21.34 8.69 -19.14
CA ARG A 12 -21.49 8.71 -17.66
C ARG A 12 -21.41 7.31 -17.05
N ARG A 13 -22.04 6.31 -17.68
CA ARG A 13 -21.97 4.91 -17.21
C ARG A 13 -20.55 4.36 -17.28
N HIS A 14 -19.84 4.63 -18.37
CA HIS A 14 -18.44 4.22 -18.52
C HIS A 14 -17.55 4.89 -17.47
N ALA A 15 -17.61 6.22 -17.33
CA ALA A 15 -16.83 6.96 -16.34
C ALA A 15 -17.08 6.45 -14.90
N ARG A 16 -18.35 6.19 -14.55
CA ARG A 16 -18.71 5.62 -13.23
C ARG A 16 -18.15 4.21 -13.03
N SER A 17 -18.18 3.36 -14.06
CA SER A 17 -17.61 2.01 -14.01
C SER A 17 -16.09 2.06 -13.81
N THR A 18 -15.40 2.94 -14.53
CA THR A 18 -13.95 3.13 -14.40
C THR A 18 -13.57 3.59 -12.99
N LEU A 19 -14.23 4.64 -12.46
CA LEU A 19 -13.99 5.13 -11.10
C LEU A 19 -14.22 4.06 -10.03
N THR A 20 -15.28 3.25 -10.19
CA THR A 20 -15.58 2.15 -9.26
C THR A 20 -14.47 1.09 -9.29
N SER A 21 -13.97 0.76 -10.48
CA SER A 21 -12.88 -0.20 -10.66
C SER A 21 -11.57 0.31 -10.04
N GLU A 22 -11.22 1.58 -10.27
CA GLU A 22 -10.02 2.21 -9.73
C GLU A 22 -10.06 2.28 -8.20
N LEU A 23 -11.22 2.65 -7.62
CA LEU A 23 -11.40 2.68 -6.17
C LEU A 23 -11.26 1.30 -5.54
N LEU A 24 -11.83 0.26 -6.15
CA LEU A 24 -11.69 -1.12 -5.68
C LEU A 24 -10.21 -1.57 -5.74
N GLN A 25 -9.50 -1.22 -6.80
CA GLN A 25 -8.08 -1.54 -6.94
C GLN A 25 -7.24 -0.82 -5.87
N ALA A 26 -7.47 0.47 -5.65
CA ALA A 26 -6.77 1.26 -4.64
C ALA A 26 -7.05 0.72 -3.23
N ARG A 27 -8.29 0.34 -2.93
CA ARG A 27 -8.66 -0.31 -1.66
C ARG A 27 -7.94 -1.64 -1.47
N ASN A 28 -7.88 -2.48 -2.50
CA ASN A 28 -7.19 -3.77 -2.41
C ASN A 28 -5.69 -3.57 -2.17
N ARG A 29 -5.06 -2.59 -2.84
CA ARG A 29 -3.65 -2.22 -2.60
C ARG A 29 -3.43 -1.74 -1.15
N LEU A 30 -4.34 -0.90 -0.63
CA LEU A 30 -4.26 -0.43 0.76
C LEU A 30 -4.32 -1.60 1.74
N THR A 31 -5.28 -2.51 1.58
CA THR A 31 -5.40 -3.67 2.46
C THR A 31 -4.17 -4.57 2.38
N ALA A 32 -3.70 -4.88 1.16
CA ALA A 32 -2.54 -5.75 0.95
C ALA A 32 -1.25 -5.16 1.56
N SER A 33 -0.92 -3.91 1.22
CA SER A 33 0.28 -3.25 1.73
C SER A 33 0.27 -3.08 3.25
N ARG A 34 -0.91 -2.83 3.84
CA ARG A 34 -1.06 -2.76 5.29
C ARG A 34 -0.82 -4.11 5.96
N MET A 35 -1.41 -5.19 5.44
CA MET A 35 -1.18 -6.54 5.98
C MET A 35 0.30 -6.91 5.87
N GLU A 36 0.95 -6.60 4.75
CA GLU A 36 2.38 -6.81 4.56
C GLU A 36 3.23 -6.02 5.57
N ALA A 37 2.97 -4.72 5.72
CA ALA A 37 3.68 -3.87 6.66
C ALA A 37 3.56 -4.36 8.10
N GLU A 38 2.36 -4.81 8.49
CA GLU A 38 2.10 -5.36 9.82
C GLU A 38 2.77 -6.73 10.02
N GLY A 39 2.77 -7.62 9.02
CA GLY A 39 3.47 -8.90 9.09
C GLY A 39 4.98 -8.73 9.18
N LEU A 40 5.55 -7.81 8.40
CA LEU A 40 6.96 -7.45 8.48
C LEU A 40 7.32 -6.90 9.87
N ALA A 41 6.47 -6.06 10.45
CA ALA A 41 6.70 -5.45 11.76
C ALA A 41 6.63 -6.45 12.91
N ARG A 42 5.66 -7.37 12.89
CA ARG A 42 5.38 -8.25 14.02
C ARG A 42 6.19 -9.54 14.00
N GLU A 43 6.53 -10.04 12.82
CA GLU A 43 7.11 -11.38 12.68
C GLU A 43 8.49 -11.31 12.02
N VAL A 44 8.58 -10.73 10.83
CA VAL A 44 9.77 -10.88 9.98
C VAL A 44 10.96 -10.07 10.50
N VAL A 45 10.77 -8.79 10.83
CA VAL A 45 11.86 -7.94 11.35
C VAL A 45 12.37 -8.44 12.71
N PRO A 46 11.50 -8.80 13.68
CA PRO A 46 11.95 -9.41 14.94
C PRO A 46 12.69 -10.73 14.77
N ALA A 47 12.25 -11.59 13.84
CA ALA A 47 12.94 -12.84 13.54
C ALA A 47 14.35 -12.60 12.95
N ALA A 48 14.47 -11.65 12.02
CA ALA A 48 15.76 -11.26 11.44
C ALA A 48 16.70 -10.64 12.49
N GLN A 49 16.17 -9.84 13.42
CA GLN A 49 16.95 -9.31 14.55
C GLN A 49 17.46 -10.44 15.45
N SER A 50 16.61 -11.41 15.77
CA SER A 50 16.99 -12.57 16.59
C SER A 50 18.08 -13.40 15.92
N ALA A 51 18.03 -13.54 14.59
CA ALA A 51 19.07 -14.22 13.81
C ALA A 51 20.41 -13.46 13.87
N LEU A 52 20.38 -12.14 13.76
CA LEU A 52 21.58 -11.30 13.94
C LEU A 52 22.16 -11.43 15.34
N ASP A 53 21.32 -11.43 16.38
CA ASP A 53 21.79 -11.59 17.76
C ASP A 53 22.44 -12.96 17.98
N ALA A 54 21.89 -14.02 17.37
CA ALA A 54 22.47 -15.35 17.40
C ALA A 54 23.80 -15.43 16.63
N ALA A 55 23.87 -14.82 15.44
CA ALA A 55 25.09 -14.74 14.65
C ALA A 55 26.20 -13.98 15.40
N THR A 56 25.84 -12.88 16.07
CA THR A 56 26.76 -12.08 16.90
C THR A 56 27.34 -12.91 18.02
N ARG A 57 26.51 -13.60 18.81
CA ARG A 57 26.99 -14.50 19.87
C ARG A 57 27.85 -15.64 19.32
N GLY A 58 27.47 -16.22 18.18
CA GLY A 58 28.25 -17.27 17.53
C GLY A 58 29.63 -16.79 17.07
N TYR A 59 29.72 -15.58 16.55
CA TYR A 59 30.98 -14.93 16.18
C TYR A 59 31.87 -14.65 17.40
N GLU A 60 31.30 -14.07 18.47
CA GLU A 60 32.02 -13.81 19.72
C GLU A 60 32.58 -15.08 20.38
N LEU A 61 31.87 -16.21 20.24
CA LEU A 61 32.29 -17.52 20.73
C LEU A 61 33.19 -18.28 19.75
N GLY A 62 33.53 -17.70 18.59
CA GLY A 62 34.35 -18.33 17.54
C GLY A 62 33.66 -19.50 16.82
N LYS A 63 32.35 -19.68 16.98
CA LYS A 63 31.57 -20.75 16.35
C LYS A 63 31.13 -20.39 14.92
N PHE A 64 30.99 -19.10 14.62
CA PHE A 64 30.65 -18.57 13.30
C PHE A 64 31.71 -17.58 12.81
N GLY A 65 31.83 -17.45 11.49
CA GLY A 65 32.74 -16.51 10.87
C GLY A 65 32.16 -15.10 10.76
N LEU A 66 33.01 -14.13 10.42
CA LEU A 66 32.57 -12.74 10.18
C LEU A 66 31.54 -12.65 9.04
N ILE A 67 31.62 -13.52 8.03
CA ILE A 67 30.67 -13.55 6.91
C ILE A 67 29.26 -13.89 7.38
N ASP A 68 29.10 -14.85 8.30
CA ASP A 68 27.79 -15.21 8.85
C ASP A 68 27.13 -14.03 9.58
N LEU A 69 27.94 -13.26 10.33
CA LEU A 69 27.50 -12.04 10.99
C LEU A 69 27.06 -10.97 9.97
N LEU A 70 27.88 -10.72 8.94
CA LEU A 70 27.57 -9.73 7.91
C LEU A 70 26.33 -10.10 7.09
N ASP A 71 26.12 -11.38 6.83
CA ASP A 71 24.93 -11.86 6.12
C ASP A 71 23.66 -11.70 6.97
N ALA A 72 23.73 -11.97 8.28
CA ALA A 72 22.61 -11.70 9.18
C ALA A 72 22.29 -10.19 9.27
N GLN A 73 23.31 -9.33 9.32
CA GLN A 73 23.12 -7.87 9.27
C GLN A 73 22.45 -7.43 7.97
N ARG A 74 22.92 -7.95 6.84
CA ARG A 74 22.35 -7.66 5.52
C ARG A 74 20.89 -8.08 5.45
N SER A 75 20.56 -9.27 5.94
CA SER A 75 19.19 -9.79 5.98
C SER A 75 18.28 -8.88 6.81
N LEU A 76 18.71 -8.47 8.01
CA LEU A 76 17.95 -7.53 8.83
C LEU A 76 17.69 -6.19 8.12
N PHE A 77 18.71 -5.65 7.45
CA PHE A 77 18.56 -4.41 6.71
C PHE A 77 17.59 -4.54 5.53
N GLN A 78 17.62 -5.67 4.81
CA GLN A 78 16.67 -5.96 3.75
C GLN A 78 15.24 -6.03 4.27
N MET A 79 15.00 -6.71 5.40
CA MET A 79 13.66 -6.83 5.99
C MET A 79 13.13 -5.47 6.49
N LYS A 80 13.97 -4.64 7.11
CA LYS A 80 13.61 -3.26 7.49
C LYS A 80 13.30 -2.38 6.27
N THR A 81 14.06 -2.53 5.20
CA THR A 81 13.81 -1.80 3.95
C THR A 81 12.47 -2.21 3.34
N GLN A 82 12.16 -3.51 3.33
CA GLN A 82 10.87 -4.00 2.85
C GLN A 82 9.71 -3.48 3.70
N GLN A 83 9.88 -3.45 5.03
CA GLN A 83 8.89 -2.89 5.94
C GLN A 83 8.58 -1.43 5.61
N LEU A 84 9.62 -0.60 5.43
CA LEU A 84 9.45 0.80 5.08
C LEU A 84 8.74 0.99 3.73
N ARG A 85 9.03 0.14 2.75
CA ARG A 85 8.34 0.16 1.45
C ARG A 85 6.86 -0.19 1.58
N ALA A 86 6.52 -1.21 2.36
CA ALA A 86 5.13 -1.60 2.60
C ALA A 86 4.34 -0.48 3.30
N TRP A 87 4.94 0.22 4.26
CA TRP A 87 4.34 1.41 4.86
C TRP A 87 4.13 2.54 3.85
N LEU A 88 5.14 2.83 3.02
CA LEU A 88 5.03 3.84 1.98
C LEU A 88 3.90 3.52 1.00
N ASP A 89 3.77 2.27 0.59
CA ASP A 89 2.72 1.83 -0.33
C ASP A 89 1.32 1.90 0.31
N THR A 90 1.23 1.64 1.62
CA THR A 90 0.00 1.86 2.40
C THR A 90 -0.43 3.33 2.33
N HIS A 91 0.49 4.26 2.59
CA HIS A 91 0.21 5.70 2.52
C HIS A 91 -0.15 6.16 1.11
N LYS A 92 0.56 5.68 0.09
CA LYS A 92 0.25 5.98 -1.32
C LYS A 92 -1.14 5.49 -1.71
N ALA A 93 -1.52 4.26 -1.32
CA ALA A 93 -2.83 3.72 -1.61
C ALA A 93 -3.95 4.50 -0.91
N ALA A 94 -3.74 4.95 0.32
CA ALA A 94 -4.67 5.82 1.03
C ALA A 94 -4.84 7.19 0.33
N ALA A 95 -3.73 7.80 -0.10
CA ALA A 95 -3.76 9.06 -0.85
C ALA A 95 -4.48 8.92 -2.19
N GLU A 96 -4.30 7.80 -2.89
CA GLU A 96 -4.99 7.53 -4.16
C GLU A 96 -6.51 7.38 -3.96
N ILE A 97 -6.96 6.71 -2.89
CA ILE A 97 -8.38 6.65 -2.53
C ILE A 97 -8.93 8.06 -2.27
N ALA A 98 -8.21 8.89 -1.50
CA ALA A 98 -8.64 10.26 -1.24
C ALA A 98 -8.76 11.09 -2.52
N ARG A 99 -7.80 10.95 -3.44
CA ARG A 99 -7.80 11.60 -4.76
C ARG A 99 -9.02 11.17 -5.60
N LEU A 100 -9.26 9.86 -5.71
CA LEU A 100 -10.41 9.32 -6.47
C LEU A 100 -11.76 9.76 -5.91
N LEU A 101 -11.88 9.87 -4.58
CA LEU A 101 -13.08 10.39 -3.94
C LEU A 101 -13.27 11.90 -4.19
N GLY A 102 -12.18 12.67 -4.23
CA GLY A 102 -12.17 14.08 -4.62
C GLY A 102 -12.64 14.29 -6.06
N ASP A 103 -12.04 13.56 -7.01
CA ASP A 103 -12.42 13.61 -8.43
C ASP A 103 -13.90 13.20 -8.63
N ALA A 104 -14.37 12.19 -7.89
CA ALA A 104 -15.75 11.76 -7.96
C ALA A 104 -16.72 12.86 -7.48
N ALA A 105 -16.36 13.60 -6.43
CA ALA A 105 -17.17 14.69 -5.91
C ALA A 105 -17.25 15.87 -6.90
N ASP A 106 -16.14 16.23 -7.55
CA ASP A 106 -16.10 17.32 -8.53
C ASP A 106 -16.84 16.98 -9.85
N SER A 107 -16.86 15.69 -10.21
CA SER A 107 -17.59 15.19 -11.38
C SER A 107 -19.12 15.17 -11.21
N LEU A 108 -19.62 15.31 -9.97
CA LEU A 108 -21.04 15.42 -9.67
C LEU A 108 -21.42 16.91 -9.71
N PRO A 109 -22.38 17.33 -10.56
CA PRO A 109 -22.80 18.73 -10.53
C PRO A 109 -23.26 19.09 -9.12
N PRO A 110 -22.94 20.29 -8.60
CA PRO A 110 -23.47 20.72 -7.32
C PRO A 110 -24.98 20.56 -7.41
N THR A 111 -25.55 19.67 -6.61
CA THR A 111 -26.99 19.70 -6.40
C THR A 111 -27.30 21.12 -5.98
N PRO A 112 -28.16 21.87 -6.70
CA PRO A 112 -28.64 23.12 -6.17
C PRO A 112 -29.30 22.75 -4.85
N THR A 113 -28.62 23.06 -3.76
CA THR A 113 -29.23 23.17 -2.45
C THR A 113 -30.48 23.99 -2.70
N SER A 114 -31.63 23.34 -2.56
CA SER A 114 -32.94 23.98 -2.52
C SER A 114 -32.83 25.12 -1.51
N ALA A 115 -32.55 26.31 -2.01
CA ALA A 115 -32.60 27.53 -1.25
C ALA A 115 -34.06 27.65 -0.79
N ARG A 116 -34.17 27.77 0.53
CA ARG A 116 -35.39 27.89 1.30
C ARG A 116 -36.28 29.04 0.82
#